data_AF-A0A0B1RV62-F1
#
_entry.id   AF-A0A0B1RV62-F1
#
_cell.length_a   1.000
_cell.length_b   1.000
_cell.length_c   1.000
_cell.angle_alpha   90.00
_cell.angle_beta   90.00
_cell.angle_gamma   90.00
#
_symmetry.space_group_name_H-M   'P 1'
#
loop_
_entity.id
_entity.type
_entity.pdbx_description
1 polymer ?
#
loop_
_entity_poly.entity_id
_entity_poly.type
_entity_poly.pdbx_seq_one_letter_code
_entity_poly.pdbx_strand_id
1 'polypeptide(L)'
;MEAAVAINDGTYILVKFFLAEHNGTLRISRDHIPVLFVPGSGGSAKQVRSIASIMMNKTEMLSAPFRMHFYAVDFNEELSFLSGSILNRQRAFVIRAISTLQKMYSHK
;
A
#
# COMPACT_ATOMS: atom_id res chain seq x y z
N MET A 1 -2.66 -9.59 -10.51
CA MET A 1 -2.02 -9.02 -9.30
C MET A 1 -3.06 -9.05 -8.22
N GLU A 2 -2.70 -9.62 -7.08
CA GLU A 2 -3.60 -9.86 -5.96
C GLU A 2 -3.38 -8.84 -4.85
N ALA A 3 -4.33 -8.76 -3.92
CA ALA A 3 -4.27 -7.86 -2.77
C ALA A 3 -4.62 -8.57 -1.46
N ALA A 4 -3.90 -8.24 -0.39
CA ALA A 4 -4.16 -8.75 0.96
C ALA A 4 -4.32 -7.56 1.92
N VAL A 5 -5.29 -7.66 2.83
CA VAL A 5 -5.54 -6.62 3.84
C VAL A 5 -4.47 -6.65 4.92
N ALA A 6 -3.80 -5.53 5.14
CA ALA A 6 -2.79 -5.34 6.18
C ALA A 6 -3.33 -4.59 7.40
N ILE A 7 -4.28 -3.66 7.21
CA ILE A 7 -4.97 -2.92 8.28
C ILE A 7 -6.42 -2.70 7.85
N ASN A 8 -7.36 -2.75 8.79
CA ASN A 8 -8.76 -2.37 8.60
C ASN A 8 -9.24 -1.65 9.87
N ASP A 9 -9.88 -0.49 9.72
CA ASP A 9 -10.49 0.25 10.85
C ASP A 9 -12.02 0.35 10.77
N GLY A 10 -12.64 -0.46 9.91
CA GLY A 10 -14.07 -0.48 9.63
C GLY A 10 -14.51 0.49 8.54
N THR A 11 -13.72 1.51 8.20
CA THR A 11 -14.02 2.44 7.11
C THR A 11 -12.98 2.35 5.99
N TYR A 12 -11.70 2.38 6.35
CA TYR A 12 -10.60 2.36 5.41
C TYR A 12 -9.73 1.13 5.64
N ILE A 13 -9.10 0.68 4.56
CA ILE A 13 -8.19 -0.45 4.61
C ILE A 13 -6.83 -0.09 4.02
N LEU A 14 -5.78 -0.68 4.59
CA LEU A 14 -4.46 -0.73 3.98
C LEU A 14 -4.35 -2.07 3.29
N VAL A 15 -4.16 -2.07 1.97
CA VAL A 15 -3.96 -3.29 1.19
C VAL A 15 -2.52 -3.38 0.72
N LYS A 16 -1.94 -4.58 0.75
CA LYS A 16 -0.69 -4.91 0.09
C LYS A 16 -0.98 -5.55 -1.26
N PHE A 17 -0.28 -5.11 -2.31
CA PHE A 17 -0.32 -5.74 -3.62
C PHE A 17 0.84 -6.71 -3.82
N PHE A 18 0.58 -7.82 -4.49
CA PHE A 18 1.57 -8.84 -4.83
C PHE A 18 1.25 -9.52 -6.16
N LEU A 19 2.31 -9.99 -6.83
CA LEU A 19 2.18 -10.81 -8.03
C LEU A 19 1.46 -12.12 -7.67
N ALA A 20 0.56 -12.60 -8.53
CA ALA A 20 -0.30 -13.75 -8.24
C ALA A 20 0.50 -15.04 -7.96
N GLU A 21 1.71 -15.12 -8.50
CA GLU A 21 2.65 -16.24 -8.35
C GLU A 21 3.30 -16.30 -6.96
N HIS A 22 3.21 -15.22 -6.19
CA HIS A 22 3.78 -15.10 -4.84
C HIS A 22 2.68 -15.18 -3.77
N ASN A 23 2.35 -16.39 -3.36
CA ASN A 23 1.35 -16.63 -2.32
C ASN A 23 1.96 -16.51 -0.90
N GLY A 24 1.67 -15.42 -0.20
CA GLY A 24 1.23 -15.52 1.20
C GLY A 24 2.22 -15.48 2.38
N THR A 25 3.49 -15.07 2.26
CA THR A 25 4.25 -14.70 3.47
C THR A 25 5.16 -13.49 3.25
N LEU A 26 4.98 -12.49 4.12
CA LEU A 26 5.60 -11.19 4.01
C LEU A 26 7.03 -11.27 4.59
N ARG A 27 7.98 -11.81 3.83
CA ARG A 27 9.39 -11.76 4.24
C ARG A 27 9.91 -10.35 3.98
N ILE A 28 10.07 -9.56 5.05
CA ILE A 28 10.72 -8.25 4.97
C ILE A 28 12.22 -8.47 5.16
N SER A 29 13.01 -7.89 4.26
CA SER A 29 14.45 -7.81 4.34
C SER A 29 14.87 -6.34 4.41
N ARG A 30 16.12 -6.08 4.79
CA ARG A 30 16.67 -4.72 4.94
C ARG A 30 16.68 -3.92 3.65
N ASP A 31 16.74 -4.61 2.52
CA ASP A 31 16.72 -4.04 1.18
C ASP A 31 15.29 -3.86 0.63
N HIS A 32 14.26 -4.22 1.39
CA HIS A 32 12.88 -4.02 0.95
C HIS A 32 12.42 -2.59 1.27
N ILE A 33 11.78 -1.96 0.28
CA ILE A 33 11.29 -0.57 0.35
C ILE A 33 9.76 -0.60 0.34
N PRO A 34 9.07 -0.10 1.38
CA PRO A 34 7.63 0.05 1.36
C PRO A 34 7.24 1.26 0.49
N VAL A 35 6.31 1.06 -0.43
CA VAL A 35 5.70 2.13 -1.23
C VAL A 35 4.23 2.25 -0.85
N LEU A 36 3.80 3.42 -0.38
CA LEU A 36 2.41 3.70 -0.06
C LEU A 36 1.77 4.57 -1.14
N PHE A 37 0.78 4.02 -1.84
CA PHE A 37 -0.09 4.77 -2.74
C PHE A 37 -1.29 5.33 -1.97
N VAL A 38 -1.49 6.65 -2.06
CA VAL A 38 -2.64 7.35 -1.48
C VAL A 38 -3.50 7.86 -2.63
N PRO A 39 -4.72 7.33 -2.84
CA PRO A 39 -5.59 7.80 -3.90
C PRO A 39 -6.11 9.22 -3.61
N GLY A 40 -6.46 9.94 -4.67
CA GLY A 40 -7.21 11.18 -4.56
C GLY A 40 -8.70 10.96 -4.25
N SER A 41 -9.47 12.05 -4.19
CA SER A 41 -10.92 12.00 -3.96
C SER A 41 -11.62 11.11 -4.99
N GLY A 42 -12.45 10.15 -4.52
CA GLY A 42 -13.13 9.20 -5.41
C GLY A 42 -12.20 8.18 -6.09
N GLY A 43 -10.91 8.19 -5.75
CA GLY A 43 -9.90 7.33 -6.35
C GLY A 43 -9.91 5.92 -5.73
N SER A 44 -9.74 4.92 -6.59
CA SER A 44 -9.65 3.52 -6.18
C SER A 44 -8.22 3.16 -5.80
N ALA A 45 -8.04 2.39 -4.70
CA ALA A 45 -6.75 1.77 -4.36
C ALA A 45 -6.18 0.92 -5.50
N LYS A 46 -7.04 0.41 -6.39
CA LYS A 46 -6.68 -0.40 -7.56
C LYS A 46 -5.87 0.37 -8.61
N GLN A 47 -5.80 1.70 -8.56
CA GLN A 47 -5.02 2.51 -9.49
C GLN A 47 -3.50 2.23 -9.39
N VAL A 48 -3.01 1.79 -8.22
CA VAL A 48 -1.60 1.42 -8.06
C VAL A 48 -1.22 0.17 -8.88
N ARG A 49 -2.18 -0.56 -9.46
CA ARG A 49 -1.92 -1.91 -9.96
C ARG A 49 -0.91 -1.98 -11.10
N SER A 50 -1.00 -1.07 -12.05
CA SER A 50 -0.09 -1.04 -13.22
C SER A 50 1.33 -0.70 -12.80
N ILE A 51 1.52 0.33 -11.98
CA ILE A 51 2.84 0.75 -11.51
C ILE A 51 3.48 -0.29 -10.59
N ALA A 52 2.70 -0.91 -9.70
CA ALA A 52 3.19 -1.97 -8.83
C ALA A 52 3.69 -3.17 -9.65
N SER A 53 2.89 -3.64 -10.61
CA SER A 53 3.27 -4.75 -11.49
C SER A 53 4.56 -4.48 -12.25
N ILE A 54 4.66 -3.31 -12.90
CA ILE A 54 5.85 -2.93 -13.68
C ILE A 54 7.08 -2.85 -12.77
N MET A 55 7.00 -2.18 -11.63
CA MET A 55 8.16 -1.96 -10.76
C MET A 55 8.60 -3.26 -10.08
N MET A 56 7.66 -4.09 -9.60
CA MET A 56 7.98 -5.38 -9.00
C MET A 56 8.68 -6.29 -10.02
N ASN A 57 8.10 -6.46 -11.21
CA ASN A 57 8.70 -7.24 -12.31
C ASN A 57 10.07 -6.69 -12.72
N LYS A 58 10.22 -5.37 -12.79
CA LYS A 58 11.50 -4.75 -13.19
C LYS A 58 12.60 -4.95 -12.15
N THR A 59 12.29 -4.80 -10.86
CA THR A 59 13.27 -5.10 -9.79
C THR A 59 13.67 -6.57 -9.78
N GLU A 60 12.77 -7.45 -10.17
CA GLU A 60 13.04 -8.88 -10.30
C GLU A 60 13.91 -9.24 -11.49
N MET A 61 13.49 -8.82 -12.68
CA MET A 61 14.19 -9.07 -13.93
C MET A 61 15.63 -8.54 -13.90
N LEU A 62 15.84 -7.39 -13.24
CA LEU A 62 17.16 -6.78 -13.14
C LEU A 62 18.00 -7.30 -11.97
N SER A 63 17.50 -8.26 -11.19
CA SER A 63 18.13 -8.72 -9.95
C SER A 63 18.56 -7.55 -9.06
N ALA A 64 17.69 -6.55 -8.95
CA ALA A 64 17.98 -5.34 -8.20
C ALA A 64 18.32 -5.70 -6.75
N PRO A 65 19.26 -4.97 -6.11
CA PRO A 65 19.67 -5.23 -4.73
C PRO A 65 18.61 -4.77 -3.72
N PHE A 66 17.38 -4.51 -4.17
CA PHE A 66 16.25 -4.05 -3.36
C PHE A 66 14.95 -4.57 -3.98
N ARG A 67 13.89 -4.64 -3.17
CA ARG A 67 12.53 -4.96 -3.63
C ARG A 67 11.53 -3.95 -3.14
N MET A 68 10.68 -3.47 -4.05
CA MET A 68 9.60 -2.56 -3.68
C MET A 68 8.35 -3.38 -3.32
N HIS A 69 7.79 -3.14 -2.14
CA HIS A 69 6.51 -3.71 -1.73
C HIS A 69 5.46 -2.61 -1.78
N PHE A 70 4.47 -2.78 -2.65
CA PHE A 70 3.42 -1.79 -2.86
C PHE A 70 2.25 -2.02 -1.93
N TYR A 71 1.84 -0.93 -1.29
CA TYR A 71 0.64 -0.83 -0.48
C TYR A 71 -0.23 0.30 -1.02
N ALA A 72 -1.53 0.22 -0.79
CA ALA A 72 -2.43 1.33 -1.02
C ALA A 72 -3.38 1.51 0.14
N VAL A 73 -3.71 2.77 0.41
CA VAL A 73 -4.88 3.11 1.19
C VAL A 73 -6.11 2.96 0.31
N ASP A 74 -7.13 2.27 0.79
CA ASP A 74 -8.46 2.26 0.19
C ASP A 74 -9.39 3.10 1.05
N PHE A 75 -9.79 4.26 0.50
CA PHE A 75 -10.74 5.16 1.15
C PHE A 75 -12.19 4.80 0.84
N ASN A 76 -12.47 3.59 0.35
CA ASN A 76 -13.78 3.17 -0.13
C ASN A 76 -14.34 4.13 -1.19
N GLU A 77 -13.44 4.67 -2.03
CA GLU A 77 -13.73 5.64 -3.08
C GLU A 77 -14.53 6.88 -2.57
N GLU A 78 -14.36 7.22 -1.28
CA GLU A 78 -15.06 8.35 -0.65
C GLU A 78 -14.58 9.69 -1.24
N LEU A 79 -15.51 10.60 -1.47
CA LEU A 79 -15.23 11.93 -2.01
C LEU A 79 -14.66 12.85 -0.92
N SER A 80 -13.33 12.96 -0.87
CA SER A 80 -12.59 13.72 0.14
C SER A 80 -12.99 15.19 0.23
N PHE A 81 -13.41 15.81 -0.88
CA PHE A 81 -13.73 17.24 -0.94
C PHE A 81 -15.09 17.60 -0.32
N LEU A 82 -15.94 16.62 0.00
CA LEU A 82 -17.29 16.90 0.53
C LEU A 82 -17.26 17.50 1.93
N SER A 83 -16.26 17.16 2.77
CA SER A 83 -16.13 17.75 4.10
C SER A 83 -14.71 17.66 4.67
N GLY A 84 -14.37 18.63 5.54
CA GLY A 84 -13.14 18.57 6.33
C GLY A 84 -13.09 17.39 7.30
N SER A 85 -14.25 16.88 7.74
CA SER A 85 -14.30 15.69 8.60
C SER A 85 -13.87 14.41 7.88
N ILE A 86 -14.25 14.25 6.60
CA ILE A 86 -13.77 13.15 5.74
C ILE A 86 -12.25 13.26 5.58
N LEU A 87 -11.76 14.44 5.19
CA LEU A 87 -10.33 14.65 4.98
C LEU A 87 -9.50 14.38 6.26
N ASN A 88 -10.01 14.76 7.43
CA ASN A 88 -9.36 14.48 8.71
C ASN A 88 -9.31 12.97 9.03
N ARG A 89 -10.37 12.21 8.74
CA ARG A 89 -10.37 10.75 8.92
C ARG A 89 -9.38 10.09 7.96
N GLN A 90 -9.40 10.47 6.68
CA GLN A 90 -8.47 9.96 5.67
C GLN A 90 -7.01 10.25 6.06
N ARG A 91 -6.70 11.50 6.47
CA ARG A 91 -5.39 11.90 7.01
C ARG A 91 -4.97 11.03 8.19
N ALA A 92 -5.86 10.85 9.18
CA ALA A 92 -5.56 10.06 10.37
C ALA A 92 -5.23 8.60 10.01
N PHE A 93 -5.96 8.03 9.04
CA PHE A 93 -5.69 6.68 8.56
C PHE A 93 -4.37 6.58 7.79
N VAL A 94 -4.02 7.56 6.95
CA VAL A 94 -2.71 7.63 6.27
C VAL A 94 -1.57 7.67 7.29
N ILE A 95 -1.68 8.46 8.36
CA ILE A 95 -0.66 8.52 9.42
C ILE A 95 -0.52 7.15 10.11
N ARG A 96 -1.63 6.46 10.38
CA ARG A 96 -1.60 5.09 10.92
C ARG A 96 -0.93 4.12 9.95
N ALA A 97 -1.27 4.18 8.66
CA ALA A 97 -0.66 3.34 7.63
C ALA A 97 0.86 3.54 7.56
N ILE A 98 1.33 4.79 7.50
CA ILE A 98 2.77 5.11 7.51
C ILE A 98 3.43 4.54 8.77
N SER A 99 2.85 4.76 9.94
CA SER A 99 3.40 4.27 11.21
C SER A 99 3.49 2.74 11.23
N THR A 100 2.49 2.04 10.70
CA THR A 100 2.50 0.58 10.60
C THR A 100 3.56 0.08 9.62
N LEU A 101 3.67 0.70 8.44
CA LEU A 101 4.71 0.37 7.46
C LEU A 101 6.11 0.59 8.06
N GLN A 102 6.34 1.72 8.72
CA GLN A 102 7.61 1.98 9.40
C GLN A 102 7.92 0.90 10.44
N LYS A 103 6.96 0.54 11.30
CA LYS A 103 7.16 -0.54 12.29
C LYS A 103 7.51 -1.86 11.63
N MET A 104 6.75 -2.30 10.62
CA MET A 104 7.01 -3.55 9.91
C MET A 104 8.41 -3.60 9.28
N TYR A 105 8.91 -2.47 8.76
CA TYR A 105 10.20 -2.40 8.08
C TYR A 105 11.37 -1.96 8.97
N SER A 106 11.10 -1.56 10.22
CA SER A 106 12.12 -1.20 11.21
C SER A 106 12.67 -2.40 11.98
N HIS A 107 12.03 -3.57 11.89
CA HIS A 107 12.45 -4.75 12.64
C HIS A 107 13.77 -5.29 12.06
N LYS A 108 14.80 -5.23 12.91
CA LYS A 108 16.16 -5.74 12.70
C LYS A 108 16.25 -7.23 12.96
#